data_AF-A0A514X2F0-F1
#
_entry.id   AF-A0A514X2F0-F1
#
_cell.length_a   1.000
_cell.length_b   1.000
_cell.length_c   1.000
_cell.angle_alpha   90.00
_cell.angle_beta   90.00
_cell.angle_gamma   90.00
#
_symmetry.space_group_name_H-M   'P 1'
#
loop_
_entity.id
_entity.type
_entity.pdbx_description
1 polymer ?
#
loop_
_entity_poly.entity_id
_entity_poly.type
_entity_poly.pdbx_seq_one_letter_code
_entity_poly.pdbx_strand_id
1 'polypeptide(L)'
;MEGVAPPLELLLAVKRSLEKGQTAKQGILNYLKRCEGEFPTTVSKWMALLHQGKETQTLISGISSQHRQVLLQLLERGMRGEAIYNVLLTLEEEIMEACHEELTNKLARLPFILLVPLLLFQFPAFLMLLFGPLLQNFFHSLGGG
;
A
#
# COMPACT_ATOMS: atom_id res chain seq x y z
N MET A 1 0.42 0.80 8.52
CA MET A 1 -0.08 0.84 7.12
C MET A 1 1.13 0.81 6.19
N GLU A 2 1.89 -0.28 6.22
CA GLU A 2 3.08 -0.47 5.38
C GLU A 2 2.65 -1.06 4.04
N GLY A 3 2.97 -0.41 2.93
CA GLY A 3 2.98 -1.05 1.61
C GLY A 3 2.11 -0.44 0.52
N VAL A 4 1.04 0.30 0.83
CA VAL A 4 0.06 0.66 -0.23
C VAL A 4 0.44 1.93 -1.01
N ALA A 5 1.12 2.91 -0.42
CA ALA A 5 1.45 4.13 -1.18
C ALA A 5 2.72 4.90 -0.77
N PRO A 6 3.91 4.27 -0.66
CA PRO A 6 5.17 5.00 -0.55
C PRO A 6 5.35 6.17 -1.55
N PRO A 7 4.95 6.08 -2.83
CA PRO A 7 5.01 7.22 -3.74
C PRO A 7 4.01 8.34 -3.39
N LEU A 8 2.84 8.04 -2.83
CA LEU A 8 1.85 9.05 -2.44
C LEU A 8 2.37 9.92 -1.29
N GLU A 9 3.06 9.35 -0.31
CA GLU A 9 3.65 10.14 0.79
C GLU A 9 4.68 11.15 0.28
N LEU A 10 5.55 10.73 -0.65
CA LEU A 10 6.51 11.62 -1.30
C LEU A 10 5.79 12.70 -2.11
N LEU A 11 4.80 12.31 -2.93
CA LEU A 11 4.00 13.23 -3.73
C LEU A 11 3.36 14.31 -2.87
N LEU A 12 2.69 13.91 -1.78
CA LEU A 12 2.01 14.83 -0.86
C LEU A 12 3.00 15.77 -0.16
N ALA A 13 4.19 15.28 0.21
CA ALA A 13 5.23 16.13 0.78
C ALA A 13 5.71 17.19 -0.21
N VAL A 14 5.91 16.82 -1.49
CA VAL A 14 6.29 17.77 -2.54
C VAL A 14 5.17 18.76 -2.83
N LYS A 15 3.93 18.28 -3.02
CA LYS A 15 2.75 19.10 -3.27
C LYS A 15 2.59 20.18 -2.20
N ARG A 16 2.63 19.80 -0.91
CA ARG A 16 2.54 20.75 0.21
C ARG A 16 3.65 21.79 0.22
N SER A 17 4.84 21.44 -0.25
CA SER A 17 5.93 22.41 -0.40
C SER A 17 5.67 23.38 -1.55
N LEU A 18 5.21 22.88 -2.71
CA LEU A 18 4.85 23.72 -3.86
C LEU A 18 3.69 24.69 -3.53
N GLU A 19 2.65 24.22 -2.84
CA GLU A 19 1.52 25.05 -2.38
C GLU A 19 1.96 26.19 -1.45
N LYS A 20 3.07 26.00 -0.72
CA LYS A 20 3.67 27.02 0.16
C LYS A 20 4.64 27.95 -0.58
N GLY A 21 4.77 27.83 -1.89
CA GLY A 21 5.76 28.57 -2.69
C GLY A 21 7.21 28.08 -2.48
N GLN A 22 7.40 26.89 -1.91
CA GLN A 22 8.72 26.28 -1.76
C GLN A 22 9.07 25.43 -2.99
N THR A 23 10.35 25.05 -3.12
CA THR A 23 10.81 24.22 -4.23
C THR A 23 10.47 22.74 -4.02
N ALA A 24 10.38 21.97 -5.12
CA ALA A 24 10.23 20.52 -5.06
C ALA A 24 11.35 19.85 -4.26
N LYS A 25 12.57 20.37 -4.37
CA LYS A 25 13.73 19.94 -3.57
C LYS A 25 13.46 20.01 -2.07
N GLN A 26 12.86 21.11 -1.59
CA GLN A 26 12.52 21.24 -0.18
C GLN A 26 11.50 20.18 0.27
N GLY A 27 10.49 19.90 -0.56
CA GLY A 27 9.51 18.86 -0.30
C GLY A 27 10.13 17.47 -0.19
N ILE A 28 11.06 17.13 -1.09
CA ILE A 28 11.81 15.86 -1.06
C ILE A 28 12.66 15.75 0.21
N LEU A 29 13.36 16.82 0.61
CA LEU A 29 14.15 16.81 1.85
C LEU A 29 13.27 16.65 3.09
N ASN A 30 12.09 17.29 3.12
CA ASN A 30 11.15 17.14 4.22
C ASN A 30 10.61 15.70 4.32
N TYR A 31 10.37 15.05 3.18
CA TYR A 31 10.00 13.64 3.11
C TYR A 31 11.11 12.73 3.66
N LEU A 32 12.35 12.89 3.18
CA LEU A 32 13.48 12.07 3.60
C LEU A 32 13.84 12.20 5.09
N LYS A 33 13.48 13.33 5.73
CA LYS A 33 13.65 13.52 7.17
C LYS A 33 12.60 12.80 8.02
N ARG A 34 11.44 12.51 7.45
CA ARG A 34 10.26 12.01 8.18
C ARG A 34 10.04 10.51 7.97
N CYS A 35 10.39 9.99 6.80
CA CYS A 35 10.07 8.62 6.40
C CYS A 35 11.33 7.76 6.32
N GLU A 36 11.23 6.53 6.83
CA GLU A 36 12.25 5.49 6.72
C GLU A 36 11.74 4.31 5.89
N GLY A 37 12.65 3.56 5.25
CA GLY A 37 12.31 2.36 4.48
C GLY A 37 13.00 2.26 3.11
N GLU A 38 12.58 1.25 2.32
CA GLU A 38 13.18 0.93 1.03
C GLU A 38 13.00 2.04 -0.02
N PHE A 39 11.82 2.66 -0.06
CA PHE A 39 11.57 3.73 -1.03
C PHE A 39 12.28 5.05 -0.67
N PRO A 40 12.24 5.56 0.57
CA PRO A 40 13.07 6.71 0.99
C PRO A 40 14.56 6.53 0.72
N THR A 41 15.12 5.34 0.96
CA THR A 41 16.54 5.06 0.65
C THR A 41 16.82 5.12 -0.85
N THR A 42 15.89 4.64 -1.68
CA THR A 42 15.95 4.78 -3.14
C THR A 42 15.89 6.24 -3.59
N VAL A 43 14.98 7.03 -3.01
CA VAL A 43 14.83 8.48 -3.28
C VAL A 43 16.09 9.23 -2.86
N SER A 44 16.71 8.87 -1.73
CA SER A 44 17.97 9.47 -1.27
C SER A 44 19.12 9.19 -2.25
N LYS A 45 19.28 7.95 -2.71
CA LYS A 45 20.27 7.57 -3.74
C LYS A 45 20.04 8.32 -5.06
N TRP A 46 18.79 8.35 -5.52
CA TRP A 46 18.40 9.10 -6.72
C TRP A 46 18.72 10.60 -6.59
N MET A 47 18.39 11.21 -5.45
CA MET A 47 18.68 12.62 -5.19
C MET A 47 20.19 12.90 -5.19
N ALA A 48 21.01 12.00 -4.65
CA ALA A 48 22.46 12.11 -4.67
C ALA A 48 23.04 12.02 -6.08
N LEU A 49 22.53 11.10 -6.92
CA LEU A 49 22.94 10.98 -8.33
C LEU A 49 22.60 12.25 -9.11
N LEU A 50 21.39 12.78 -8.91
CA LEU A 50 20.92 13.98 -9.58
C LEU A 50 21.74 15.22 -9.19
N HIS A 51 22.15 15.35 -7.92
CA HIS A 51 23.07 16.41 -7.48
C HIS A 51 24.47 16.28 -8.08
N GLN A 52 24.93 15.06 -8.36
CA GLN A 52 26.23 14.80 -8.99
C GLN A 52 26.18 14.96 -10.52
N GLY A 53 25.03 15.31 -11.12
CA GLY A 53 24.87 15.38 -12.57
C GLY A 53 25.01 14.02 -13.28
N LYS A 54 24.83 12.92 -12.54
CA LYS A 54 24.91 11.56 -13.07
C LYS A 54 23.57 11.13 -13.66
N GLU A 55 23.62 10.15 -14.54
CA GLU A 55 22.44 9.55 -15.14
C GLU A 55 21.58 8.85 -14.08
N THR A 56 20.34 9.31 -13.92
CA THR A 56 19.32 8.78 -13.00
C THR A 56 18.49 7.65 -13.63
N GLN A 57 18.51 7.55 -14.96
CA GLN A 57 17.63 6.67 -15.73
C GLN A 57 17.81 5.19 -15.36
N THR A 58 19.06 4.76 -15.13
CA THR A 58 19.39 3.37 -14.74
C THR A 58 18.77 2.99 -13.39
N LEU A 59 18.80 3.91 -12.41
CA LEU A 59 18.17 3.71 -11.11
C LEU A 59 16.64 3.67 -11.26
N ILE A 60 16.07 4.60 -12.02
CA ILE A 60 14.62 4.68 -12.24
C ILE A 60 14.11 3.41 -12.91
N SER A 61 14.78 2.91 -13.96
CA SER A 61 14.39 1.69 -14.66
C SER A 61 14.45 0.43 -13.79
N GLY A 62 15.22 0.43 -12.70
CA GLY A 62 15.31 -0.68 -11.76
C GLY A 62 14.17 -0.76 -10.74
N ILE A 63 13.28 0.25 -10.70
CA ILE A 63 12.17 0.29 -9.74
C ILE A 63 10.99 -0.50 -10.28
N SER A 64 10.46 -1.46 -9.52
CA SER A 64 9.35 -2.32 -9.97
C SER A 64 8.02 -1.60 -10.18
N SER A 65 7.74 -0.55 -9.39
CA SER A 65 6.46 0.15 -9.42
C SER A 65 6.48 1.31 -10.43
N GLN A 66 5.59 1.25 -11.41
CA GLN A 66 5.43 2.29 -12.45
C GLN A 66 5.14 3.67 -11.84
N HIS A 67 4.25 3.78 -10.86
CA HIS A 67 3.95 5.06 -10.20
C HIS A 67 5.18 5.67 -9.50
N ARG A 68 6.06 4.84 -8.93
CA ARG A 68 7.32 5.31 -8.34
C ARG A 68 8.26 5.85 -9.43
N GLN A 69 8.35 5.17 -10.58
CA GLN A 69 9.17 5.63 -11.70
C GLN A 69 8.69 6.98 -12.24
N VAL A 70 7.39 7.07 -12.56
CA VAL A 70 6.77 8.28 -13.11
C VAL A 70 6.92 9.45 -12.15
N LEU A 71 6.71 9.23 -10.85
CA LEU A 71 6.91 10.26 -9.83
C LEU A 71 8.36 10.77 -9.82
N LEU A 72 9.36 9.90 -9.83
CA LEU A 72 10.77 10.33 -9.83
C LEU A 72 11.15 11.10 -11.09
N GLN A 73 10.66 10.67 -12.27
CA GLN A 73 10.85 11.39 -13.52
C GLN A 73 10.20 12.78 -13.49
N LEU A 74 8.98 12.87 -12.94
CA LEU A 74 8.28 14.14 -12.78
C LEU A 74 9.02 15.08 -11.82
N LEU A 75 9.48 14.55 -10.68
CA LEU A 75 10.25 15.32 -9.71
C LEU A 75 11.60 15.78 -10.28
N GLU A 76 12.23 14.97 -11.13
CA GLU A 76 13.45 15.37 -11.84
C GLU A 76 13.22 16.60 -12.72
N ARG A 77 12.13 16.63 -13.49
CA ARG A 77 11.72 17.80 -14.29
C ARG A 77 11.46 19.02 -13.40
N GLY A 78 10.77 18.82 -12.28
CA GLY A 78 10.53 19.89 -11.30
C GLY A 78 11.80 20.45 -10.68
N MET A 79 12.81 19.60 -10.45
CA MET A 79 14.13 20.02 -9.96
C MET A 79 14.95 20.78 -11.02
N ARG A 80 14.66 20.56 -12.31
CA ARG A 80 15.24 21.32 -13.44
C ARG A 80 14.52 22.65 -13.70
N GLY A 81 13.50 22.99 -12.91
CA GLY A 81 12.76 24.25 -12.99
C GLY A 81 11.48 24.19 -13.83
N GLU A 82 11.06 23.02 -14.28
CA GLU A 82 9.78 22.88 -14.98
C GLU A 82 8.59 23.00 -14.01
N ALA A 83 7.50 23.59 -14.49
CA ALA A 83 6.25 23.66 -13.74
C ALA A 83 5.56 22.29 -13.73
N ILE A 84 5.66 21.58 -12.60
CA ILE A 84 5.14 20.20 -12.47
C ILE A 84 3.84 20.10 -11.66
N TYR A 85 3.33 21.20 -11.11
CA TYR A 85 2.23 21.16 -10.14
C TYR A 85 0.96 20.48 -10.69
N ASN A 86 0.50 20.87 -11.88
CA ASN A 86 -0.71 20.28 -12.48
C ASN A 86 -0.52 18.79 -12.80
N VAL A 87 0.65 18.41 -13.30
CA VAL A 87 0.97 17.00 -13.59
C VAL A 87 1.06 16.19 -12.30
N LEU A 88 1.51 16.80 -11.20
CA LEU A 88 1.56 16.18 -9.88
C LEU A 88 0.14 15.89 -9.36
N LEU A 89 -0.82 16.78 -9.61
CA LEU A 89 -2.23 16.55 -9.26
C LEU A 89 -2.84 15.39 -10.06
N THR A 90 -2.60 15.34 -11.37
CA THR A 90 -3.07 14.22 -12.20
C THR A 90 -2.48 12.89 -11.71
N LEU A 91 -1.18 12.85 -11.40
CA LEU A 91 -0.54 11.66 -10.87
C LEU A 91 -1.07 11.26 -9.48
N GLU A 92 -1.47 12.24 -8.65
CA GLU A 92 -2.10 11.98 -7.35
C GLU A 92 -3.44 11.26 -7.53
N GLU A 93 -4.28 11.74 -8.44
CA GLU A 93 -5.58 11.14 -8.76
C GLU A 93 -5.39 9.70 -9.25
N GLU A 94 -4.46 9.46 -10.18
CA GLU A 94 -4.13 8.13 -10.69
C GLU A 94 -3.66 7.17 -9.58
N ILE A 95 -2.75 7.62 -8.70
CA ILE A 95 -2.26 6.80 -7.59
C ILE A 95 -3.39 6.51 -6.60
N MET A 96 -4.26 7.48 -6.32
CA MET A 96 -5.39 7.33 -5.41
C MET A 96 -6.43 6.34 -5.97
N GLU A 97 -6.72 6.42 -7.26
CA GLU A 97 -7.62 5.49 -7.94
C GLU A 97 -7.06 4.05 -7.91
N ALA A 98 -5.78 3.87 -8.23
CA ALA A 98 -5.12 2.57 -8.13
C ALA A 98 -5.14 2.01 -6.69
N CYS A 99 -4.91 2.86 -5.69
CA CYS A 99 -5.03 2.47 -4.28
C CYS A 99 -6.46 2.04 -3.93
N HIS A 100 -7.47 2.76 -4.43
CA HIS A 100 -8.87 2.46 -4.16
C HIS A 100 -9.30 1.14 -4.80
N GLU A 101 -8.85 0.87 -6.03
CA GLU A 101 -9.09 -0.40 -6.71
C GLU A 101 -8.44 -1.57 -5.96
N GLU A 102 -7.18 -1.42 -5.51
CA GLU A 102 -6.50 -2.45 -4.72
C GLU A 102 -7.24 -2.74 -3.40
N LEU A 103 -7.68 -1.68 -2.71
CA LEU A 103 -8.44 -1.79 -1.48
C LEU A 103 -9.76 -2.54 -1.72
N THR A 104 -10.50 -2.15 -2.76
CA THR A 104 -11.78 -2.76 -3.12
C THR A 104 -11.61 -4.25 -3.44
N ASN A 105 -10.58 -4.60 -4.20
CA ASN A 105 -10.25 -5.98 -4.52
C ASN A 105 -9.90 -6.81 -3.28
N LYS A 106 -9.16 -6.23 -2.33
CA LYS A 106 -8.83 -6.89 -1.05
C LYS A 106 -10.08 -7.05 -0.16
N LEU A 107 -10.92 -6.03 -0.08
CA LEU A 107 -12.17 -6.06 0.67
C LEU A 107 -13.14 -7.11 0.11
N ALA A 108 -13.24 -7.24 -1.21
CA ALA A 108 -14.08 -8.25 -1.85
C ALA A 108 -13.68 -9.70 -1.50
N ARG A 109 -12.39 -9.94 -1.22
CA ARG A 109 -11.86 -11.27 -0.86
C ARG A 109 -11.98 -11.60 0.62
N LEU A 110 -12.08 -10.57 1.47
CA LEU A 110 -12.05 -10.72 2.93
C LEU A 110 -13.18 -11.60 3.49
N PRO A 111 -14.45 -11.52 3.02
CA PRO A 111 -15.51 -12.42 3.46
C PRO A 111 -15.20 -13.90 3.22
N PHE A 112 -14.60 -14.23 2.07
CA PHE A 112 -14.24 -15.61 1.73
C PHE A 112 -13.12 -16.14 2.61
N ILE A 113 -12.13 -15.30 2.92
CA ILE A 113 -11.05 -15.65 3.84
C ILE A 113 -11.61 -15.90 5.25
N LEU A 114 -12.62 -15.13 5.68
CA LEU A 114 -13.26 -15.30 6.98
C LEU A 114 -14.25 -16.48 7.04
N LEU A 115 -14.81 -16.92 5.91
CA LEU A 115 -15.71 -18.08 5.87
C LEU A 115 -15.01 -19.39 6.24
N VAL A 116 -13.75 -19.58 5.87
CA VAL A 116 -12.99 -20.81 6.18
C VAL A 116 -12.84 -21.06 7.69
N PRO A 117 -12.30 -20.13 8.49
CA PRO A 117 -12.23 -20.32 9.94
C PRO A 117 -13.63 -20.42 10.55
N LEU A 118 -14.59 -19.63 10.08
CA LEU A 118 -15.96 -19.67 10.60
C LEU A 118 -16.61 -21.04 10.41
N LEU A 119 -16.44 -21.67 9.24
CA LEU A 119 -16.91 -23.03 8.97
C LEU A 119 -16.22 -24.08 9.85
N LEU A 120 -14.91 -23.94 10.09
CA LEU A 120 -14.17 -24.86 10.98
C LEU A 120 -14.70 -24.86 12.41
N PHE A 121 -15.20 -23.73 12.92
CA PHE A 121 -15.80 -23.66 14.25
C PHE A 121 -17.30 -23.98 14.24
N GLN A 122 -18.01 -23.60 13.18
CA GLN A 122 -19.45 -23.78 13.06
C GLN A 122 -19.84 -25.24 12.82
N PHE A 123 -19.06 -25.98 12.02
CA PHE A 123 -19.36 -27.37 11.67
C PHE A 123 -19.33 -28.32 12.89
N PRO A 124 -18.29 -28.32 13.76
CA PRO A 124 -18.29 -29.14 14.97
C PRO A 124 -19.40 -28.78 15.95
N ALA A 125 -19.72 -27.49 16.09
CA ALA A 125 -20.80 -27.03 16.96
C ALA A 125 -22.16 -27.57 16.49
N PHE A 126 -22.41 -27.55 15.17
CA PHE A 126 -23.61 -28.17 14.61
C PHE A 126 -23.64 -29.68 14.79
N LEU A 127 -22.51 -30.38 14.62
CA LEU A 127 -22.44 -31.81 14.88
C LEU A 127 -22.75 -32.13 16.36
N MET A 128 -22.21 -31.37 17.31
CA MET A 128 -22.55 -31.54 18.73
C MET A 128 -24.03 -31.31 19.00
N LEU A 129 -24.63 -30.29 18.39
CA LEU A 129 -26.05 -29.98 18.59
C LEU A 129 -26.95 -31.08 18.01
N LEU A 130 -26.59 -31.64 16.86
CA LEU A 130 -27.41 -32.62 16.15
C LEU A 130 -27.22 -34.04 16.70
N PHE A 131 -25.97 -34.43 17.01
CA PHE A 131 -25.66 -35.76 17.53
C PHE A 131 -25.66 -35.85 19.06
N GLY A 132 -25.56 -34.73 19.78
CA GLY A 132 -25.57 -34.73 21.25
C GLY A 132 -26.80 -35.44 21.85
N PRO A 133 -28.03 -35.07 21.48
CA PRO A 133 -29.25 -35.74 21.96
C PRO A 133 -29.34 -37.21 21.52
N LEU A 134 -28.90 -37.53 20.30
CA LEU A 134 -28.90 -38.90 19.77
C LEU A 134 -27.95 -39.80 20.56
N LEU A 135 -26.75 -39.31 20.86
CA LEU A 135 -25.77 -40.01 21.69
C LEU A 135 -26.29 -40.19 23.12
N GLN A 136 -26.88 -39.16 23.74
CA GLN A 136 -27.47 -39.27 25.07
C GLN A 136 -28.58 -40.34 25.13
N ASN A 137 -29.47 -40.37 24.15
CA ASN A 137 -30.53 -41.38 24.08
C ASN A 137 -29.98 -42.79 23.83
N PHE A 138 -28.96 -42.94 22.98
CA PHE A 138 -28.29 -44.22 22.77
C PHE A 138 -27.59 -44.74 24.04
N PHE A 139 -26.86 -43.88 24.77
CA PHE A 139 -26.21 -44.25 26.02
C PHE A 139 -27.22 -44.59 27.12
N HIS A 140 -28.33 -43.85 27.21
CA HIS A 140 -29.40 -44.18 28.15
C HIS A 140 -30.06 -45.54 27.81
N SER A 141 -30.20 -45.88 26.53
CA SER A 141 -30.75 -47.17 26.09
C SER A 141 -29.78 -48.35 26.29
N LEU A 142 -28.46 -48.12 26.35
CA LEU A 142 -27.44 -49.15 26.53
C LEU A 142 -26.99 -49.34 27.98
N GLY A 143 -27.10 -48.30 28.82
CA GLY A 143 -26.76 -48.33 30.24
C GLY A 143 -27.95 -48.63 31.18
N GLY A 144 -29.15 -48.82 30.64
CA GLY A 144 -30.34 -49.25 31.38
C GLY A 144 -30.47 -50.78 31.36
N GLY A 145 -29.57 -51.47 32.09
CA GLY A 145 -29.59 -52.90 32.37
C GLY A 145 -28.95 -53.16 33.73
#